data_AF-A0A8D8I0V9-F1
#
_entry.id   AF-A0A8D8I0V9-F1
#
_cell.length_a   1.000
_cell.length_b   1.000
_cell.length_c   1.000
_cell.angle_alpha   90.00
_cell.angle_beta   90.00
_cell.angle_gamma   90.00
#
_symmetry.space_group_name_H-M   'P 1'
#
loop_
_entity.id
_entity.type
_entity.pdbx_description
1 polymer ?
#
loop_
_entity_poly.entity_id
_entity_poly.type
_entity_poly.pdbx_seq_one_letter_code
_entity_poly.pdbx_strand_id
1 'polypeptide(L)'
;MSWRYAYLTTYRNNDKMSDQTTGRQLQRILHYSVTPCRPLLGLRRSECALYDVDCDEVYPRLYIGDAASARNKQYLRLIGVTHVLNTAEGTRFGQVDTGHSFYRDMSGVRYMGFP
;
A
#
# COMPACT_ATOMS: atom_id res chain seq x y z
N MET A 1 17.61 -15.94 23.24
CA MET A 1 16.32 -16.60 23.49
C MET A 1 15.34 -16.14 22.41
N SER A 2 14.85 -17.06 21.58
CA SER A 2 14.18 -16.75 20.30
C SER A 2 12.67 -16.52 20.47
N TRP A 3 12.15 -15.45 19.85
CA TRP A 3 10.74 -15.03 19.82
C TRP A 3 9.76 -16.11 19.32
N ARG A 4 10.26 -17.15 18.66
CA ARG A 4 9.43 -18.27 18.17
C ARG A 4 8.80 -19.12 19.28
N TYR A 5 9.43 -19.21 20.46
CA TYR A 5 8.91 -20.06 21.54
C TYR A 5 7.75 -19.43 22.33
N ALA A 6 7.72 -18.09 22.44
CA ALA A 6 6.65 -17.39 23.16
C ALA A 6 5.32 -17.32 22.39
N TYR A 7 5.36 -17.45 21.05
CA TYR A 7 4.17 -17.41 20.21
C TYR A 7 3.39 -18.74 20.23
N LEU A 8 4.10 -19.87 20.26
CA LEU A 8 3.47 -21.20 20.13
C LEU A 8 2.73 -21.64 21.40
N THR A 9 3.17 -21.22 22.59
CA THR A 9 2.52 -21.60 23.85
C THR A 9 1.17 -20.92 24.07
N THR A 10 0.98 -19.75 23.46
CA THR A 10 -0.21 -18.90 23.69
C THR A 10 -1.35 -19.24 22.73
N TYR A 11 -1.04 -19.84 21.58
CA TYR A 11 -2.03 -20.15 20.54
C TYR A 11 -2.87 -21.41 20.83
N ARG A 12 -2.38 -22.33 21.69
CA ARG A 12 -3.01 -23.65 21.87
C ARG A 12 -4.26 -23.66 22.76
N ASN A 13 -4.59 -22.56 23.45
CA ASN A 13 -5.63 -22.55 24.49
C ASN A 13 -6.84 -21.65 24.21
N ASN A 14 -6.92 -20.90 23.11
CA ASN A 14 -7.94 -19.85 22.91
C ASN A 14 -8.75 -20.00 21.62
N ASP A 15 -9.13 -21.22 21.26
CA ASP A 15 -9.65 -21.58 19.95
C ASP A 15 -11.13 -21.23 19.67
N LYS A 16 -11.83 -20.43 20.50
CA LYS A 16 -13.27 -20.17 20.25
C LYS A 16 -13.80 -18.75 20.45
N MET A 17 -12.97 -17.75 20.79
CA MET A 17 -13.48 -16.37 21.01
C MET A 17 -12.49 -15.25 20.68
N SER A 18 -11.35 -15.56 20.07
CA SER A 18 -10.17 -14.68 19.99
C SER A 18 -10.01 -13.92 18.67
N ASP A 19 -10.84 -14.19 17.67
CA ASP A 19 -10.70 -13.57 16.33
C ASP A 19 -11.37 -12.20 16.18
N GLN A 20 -12.11 -11.73 17.18
CA GLN A 20 -12.78 -10.43 17.12
C GLN A 20 -12.02 -9.37 17.90
N THR A 21 -11.40 -8.44 17.17
CA THR A 21 -10.77 -7.25 17.76
C THR A 21 -11.86 -6.30 18.26
N THR A 22 -11.81 -5.95 19.55
CA THR A 22 -12.76 -5.00 20.17
C THR A 22 -12.45 -3.54 19.80
N GLY A 23 -13.45 -2.66 19.83
CA GLY A 23 -13.26 -1.23 19.54
C GLY A 23 -12.22 -0.56 20.45
N ARG A 24 -12.12 -1.00 21.71
CA ARG A 24 -11.11 -0.50 22.67
C ARG A 24 -9.68 -0.92 22.30
N GLN A 25 -9.52 -2.11 21.71
CA GLN A 25 -8.24 -2.58 21.19
C GLN A 25 -7.83 -1.79 19.93
N LEU A 26 -8.77 -1.53 19.01
CA LEU A 26 -8.52 -0.68 17.84
C LEU A 26 -8.11 0.73 18.25
N GLN A 27 -8.80 1.33 19.22
CA GLN A 27 -8.50 2.68 19.71
C GLN A 27 -7.09 2.76 20.33
N ARG A 28 -6.65 1.71 21.05
CA ARG A 28 -5.26 1.61 21.53
C ARG A 28 -4.28 1.49 20.37
N ILE A 29 -4.56 0.63 19.39
CA ILE A 29 -3.67 0.46 18.24
C ILE A 29 -3.52 1.79 17.50
N LEU A 30 -4.61 2.46 17.15
CA LEU A 30 -4.56 3.77 16.47
C LEU A 30 -3.80 4.83 17.27
N HIS A 31 -3.91 4.82 18.61
CA HIS A 31 -3.20 5.75 19.47
C HIS A 31 -1.68 5.49 19.54
N TYR A 32 -1.25 4.22 19.49
CA TYR A 32 0.16 3.84 19.67
C TYR A 32 0.90 3.52 18.36
N SER A 33 0.18 3.11 17.32
CA SER A 33 0.72 2.90 15.98
C SER A 33 0.67 4.20 15.19
N VAL A 34 1.50 5.15 15.60
CA VAL A 34 1.85 6.26 14.72
C VAL A 34 2.94 5.74 13.80
N THR A 35 2.55 5.20 12.65
CA THR A 35 3.52 5.06 11.55
C THR A 35 3.92 6.49 11.20
N PRO A 36 5.22 6.86 11.22
CA PRO A 36 5.62 8.15 10.70
C PRO A 36 5.28 8.15 9.22
N CYS A 37 4.11 8.68 8.86
CA CYS A 37 3.76 9.02 7.49
C CYS A 37 4.76 10.08 7.09
N ARG A 38 5.85 9.66 6.44
CA ARG A 38 6.77 10.61 5.81
C ARG A 38 5.98 11.22 4.66
N PRO A 39 5.80 12.54 4.62
CA PRO A 39 5.32 13.19 3.41
C PRO A 39 6.22 12.73 2.26
N LEU A 40 5.59 12.40 1.14
CA LEU A 40 6.28 12.03 -0.09
C LEU A 40 7.42 13.02 -0.36
N LEU A 41 8.58 12.51 -0.76
CA LEU A 41 9.77 13.30 -1.09
C LEU A 41 9.39 14.54 -1.92
N GLY A 42 9.45 15.72 -1.29
CA GLY A 42 9.24 17.01 -1.93
C GLY A 42 7.79 17.43 -2.16
N LEU A 43 6.79 16.57 -1.93
CA LEU A 43 5.37 16.93 -2.06
C LEU A 43 4.64 16.98 -0.71
N ARG A 44 3.99 18.11 -0.43
CA ARG A 44 3.04 18.23 0.69
C ARG A 44 1.82 17.36 0.37
N ARG A 45 1.16 16.81 1.40
CA ARG A 45 -0.14 16.12 1.25
C ARG A 45 -1.17 16.91 0.42
N SER A 46 -1.14 18.24 0.53
CA SER A 46 -1.96 19.15 -0.27
C SER A 46 -1.70 19.07 -1.78
N GLU A 47 -0.49 18.74 -2.20
CA GLU A 47 -0.14 18.60 -3.61
C GLU A 47 -0.55 17.23 -4.15
N CYS A 48 -0.67 16.20 -3.32
CA CYS A 48 -1.21 14.89 -3.72
C CYS A 48 -2.70 14.97 -4.01
N ALA A 49 -3.45 15.73 -3.20
CA ALA A 49 -4.86 16.01 -3.44
C ALA A 49 -5.12 16.71 -4.80
N LEU A 50 -4.14 17.45 -5.34
CA LEU A 50 -4.26 18.07 -6.67
C LEU A 50 -4.24 17.05 -7.81
N TYR A 51 -3.68 15.86 -7.58
CA TYR A 51 -3.58 14.80 -8.59
C TYR A 51 -4.70 13.77 -8.48
N ASP A 52 -5.64 13.93 -7.54
CA ASP A 52 -6.74 13.01 -7.25
C ASP A 52 -6.22 11.57 -7.07
N VAL A 53 -5.15 11.42 -6.27
CA VAL A 53 -4.47 10.15 -6.00
C VAL A 53 -4.54 9.82 -4.52
N ASP A 54 -4.73 8.54 -4.22
CA ASP A 54 -4.57 7.97 -2.87
C ASP A 54 -3.34 7.06 -2.86
N CYS A 55 -2.19 7.61 -2.45
CA CYS A 55 -0.89 6.96 -2.49
C CYS A 55 0.01 7.45 -1.36
N ASP A 56 0.58 6.51 -0.60
CA ASP A 56 1.48 6.77 0.54
C ASP A 56 2.84 6.07 0.36
N GLU A 57 3.91 6.73 0.79
CA GLU A 57 5.24 6.12 0.91
C GLU A 57 5.36 5.38 2.23
N VAL A 58 5.26 4.04 2.17
CA VAL A 58 5.27 3.17 3.36
C VAL A 58 6.69 2.77 3.77
N TYR A 59 7.65 2.87 2.84
CA TYR A 59 9.08 2.66 3.06
C TYR A 59 9.85 3.52 2.06
N PRO A 60 11.10 3.93 2.31
CA PRO A 60 11.87 4.74 1.36
C PRO A 60 11.83 4.20 -0.08
N ARG A 61 11.21 4.97 -0.99
CA ARG A 61 10.95 4.65 -2.41
C ARG A 61 10.02 3.46 -2.66
N LEU A 62 9.17 3.13 -1.69
CA LEU A 62 8.11 2.12 -1.81
C LEU A 62 6.76 2.76 -1.52
N TYR A 63 5.91 2.72 -2.52
CA TYR A 63 4.61 3.39 -2.50
C TYR A 63 3.50 2.35 -2.55
N ILE A 64 2.45 2.56 -1.76
CA ILE A 64 1.18 1.84 -1.88
C ILE A 64 0.14 2.86 -2.28
N GLY A 65 -0.55 2.59 -3.37
CA GLY A 65 -1.61 3.45 -3.86
C GLY A 65 -2.74 2.69 -4.54
N ASP A 66 -3.80 3.43 -4.81
CA ASP A 66 -5.04 2.92 -5.38
C ASP A 66 -5.04 2.89 -6.92
N ALA A 67 -6.21 2.56 -7.48
CA ALA A 67 -6.39 2.49 -8.93
C ALA A 67 -6.27 3.86 -9.62
N ALA A 68 -6.66 4.96 -8.96
CA ALA A 68 -6.49 6.31 -9.50
C ALA A 68 -5.01 6.68 -9.60
N SER A 69 -4.25 6.39 -8.54
CA SER A 69 -2.80 6.57 -8.48
C SER A 69 -2.06 5.81 -9.56
N ALA A 70 -2.43 4.55 -9.78
CA ALA A 70 -1.81 3.71 -10.82
C ALA A 70 -2.07 4.25 -12.25
N ARG A 71 -3.22 4.88 -12.49
CA ARG A 71 -3.58 5.44 -13.81
C ARG A 71 -2.97 6.83 -14.05
N ASN A 72 -2.59 7.55 -13.00
CA ASN A 72 -2.04 8.89 -13.11
C ASN A 72 -0.53 8.88 -13.44
N LYS A 73 -0.20 8.75 -14.74
CA LYS A 73 1.20 8.73 -15.22
C LYS A 73 1.98 10.00 -14.88
N GLN A 74 1.33 11.16 -14.85
CA GLN A 74 1.99 12.42 -14.50
C GLN A 74 2.47 12.38 -13.05
N TYR A 75 1.61 11.93 -12.14
CA TYR A 75 1.95 11.74 -10.75
C TYR A 75 3.07 10.71 -10.57
N LEU A 76 2.98 9.54 -11.23
CA LEU A 76 4.03 8.51 -11.15
C LEU A 76 5.40 9.02 -11.63
N ARG A 77 5.45 9.86 -12.68
CA ARG A 77 6.69 10.52 -13.12
C ARG A 77 7.20 11.52 -12.08
N LEU A 78 6.31 12.31 -11.49
CA LEU A 78 6.64 13.33 -10.48
C LEU A 78 7.31 12.71 -9.25
N ILE A 79 6.79 11.60 -8.75
CA ILE A 79 7.37 10.88 -7.60
C ILE A 79 8.54 9.96 -7.98
N GLY A 80 8.93 9.92 -9.26
CA GLY A 80 10.09 9.17 -9.73
C GLY A 80 9.91 7.65 -9.70
N VAL A 81 8.69 7.14 -9.91
CA VAL A 81 8.45 5.69 -9.98
C VAL A 81 9.14 5.08 -11.19
N THR A 82 9.87 3.99 -10.95
CA THR A 82 10.57 3.21 -11.98
C THR A 82 10.01 1.80 -12.15
N HIS A 83 9.20 1.32 -11.20
CA HIS A 83 8.63 -0.01 -11.21
C HIS A 83 7.17 0.06 -10.72
N VAL A 84 6.27 -0.55 -11.46
CA VAL A 84 4.85 -0.67 -11.10
C VAL A 84 4.53 -2.15 -10.91
N LEU A 85 3.99 -2.48 -9.74
CA LEU A 85 3.51 -3.81 -9.38
C LEU A 85 1.99 -3.74 -9.19
N ASN A 86 1.23 -4.27 -10.15
CA ASN A 86 -0.22 -4.33 -10.05
C ASN A 86 -0.64 -5.66 -9.42
N THR A 87 -1.04 -5.63 -8.15
CA THR A 87 -1.49 -6.84 -7.42
C THR A 87 -2.96 -7.17 -7.64
N ALA A 88 -3.66 -6.41 -8.50
CA ALA A 88 -5.07 -6.57 -8.80
C ALA A 88 -5.31 -6.44 -10.31
N GLU A 89 -4.45 -7.01 -11.15
CA GLU A 89 -4.55 -6.87 -12.60
C GLU A 89 -5.85 -7.52 -13.12
N GLY A 90 -6.55 -6.81 -14.00
CA GLY A 90 -7.72 -7.34 -14.70
C GLY A 90 -8.85 -6.32 -14.87
N THR A 91 -9.96 -6.80 -15.45
CA THR A 91 -11.07 -5.94 -15.90
C THR A 91 -12.35 -6.10 -15.08
N ARG A 92 -12.35 -6.99 -14.08
CA ARG A 92 -13.53 -7.24 -13.24
C ARG A 92 -13.67 -6.17 -12.17
N PHE A 93 -14.84 -6.15 -11.53
CA PHE A 93 -15.07 -5.30 -10.37
C PHE A 93 -14.00 -5.56 -9.28
N GLY A 94 -13.40 -4.49 -8.77
CA GLY A 94 -12.31 -4.56 -7.80
C GLY A 94 -10.91 -4.79 -8.39
N GLN A 95 -10.79 -4.92 -9.71
CA GLN A 95 -9.50 -5.02 -10.40
C GLN A 95 -9.09 -3.68 -11.03
N VAL A 96 -7.80 -3.56 -11.32
CA VAL A 96 -7.17 -2.42 -11.95
C VAL A 96 -6.78 -2.80 -13.37
N ASP A 97 -7.57 -2.29 -14.31
CA ASP A 97 -7.32 -2.43 -15.75
C ASP A 97 -6.16 -1.53 -16.21
N THR A 98 -4.96 -1.91 -15.78
CA THR A 98 -3.68 -1.45 -16.31
C THR A 98 -2.83 -2.67 -16.61
N GLY A 99 -1.93 -2.54 -17.58
CA GLY A 99 -1.05 -3.62 -18.00
C GLY A 99 0.25 -3.05 -18.55
N HIS A 100 1.15 -3.92 -19.01
CA HIS A 100 2.44 -3.50 -19.57
C HIS A 100 2.29 -2.48 -20.71
N SER A 101 1.26 -2.62 -21.54
CA SER A 101 0.96 -1.69 -22.63
C SER A 101 0.56 -0.30 -22.14
N PHE A 102 -0.10 -0.20 -20.98
CA PHE A 102 -0.54 1.07 -20.40
C PHE A 102 0.66 1.96 -20.07
N TYR A 103 1.78 1.41 -19.61
CA TYR A 103 2.97 2.19 -19.20
C TYR A 103 4.04 2.32 -20.30
N ARG A 104 3.77 1.87 -21.53
CA ARG A 104 4.77 1.80 -22.63
C ARG A 104 5.38 3.17 -22.99
N ASP A 105 4.64 4.25 -22.81
CA ASP A 105 5.06 5.64 -23.05
C ASP A 105 5.82 6.27 -21.88
N MET A 106 5.95 5.57 -20.75
CA MET A 106 6.79 5.98 -19.63
C MET A 106 8.17 5.33 -19.76
N SER A 107 9.12 6.08 -20.33
CA SER A 107 10.50 5.63 -20.42
C SER A 107 11.06 5.32 -19.04
N GLY A 108 11.61 4.12 -18.87
CA GLY A 108 12.22 3.68 -17.61
C GLY A 108 11.27 3.07 -16.58
N VAL A 109 9.98 2.91 -16.88
CA VAL A 109 9.05 2.14 -16.03
C VAL A 109 9.04 0.68 -16.42
N ARG A 110 9.26 -0.21 -15.44
CA ARG A 110 9.05 -1.66 -15.58
C ARG A 110 7.74 -2.06 -14.93
N TYR A 111 6.94 -2.84 -15.64
CA TYR A 111 5.63 -3.28 -15.16
C TYR A 111 5.62 -4.78 -14.85
N MET A 112 4.93 -5.16 -13.77
CA MET A 112 4.56 -6.54 -13.46
C MET A 112 3.13 -6.57 -12.91
N GLY A 113 2.29 -7.45 -13.45
CA GLY A 113 0.91 -7.65 -13.02
C GLY A 113 0.69 -9.04 -12.43
N PHE A 114 -0.24 -9.13 -11.47
CA PHE A 114 -0.77 -10.39 -10.94
C PHE A 114 -2.27 -10.47 -11.24
N PRO A 115 -2.70 -11.37 -12.13
CA PRO A 115 -4.10 -11.54 -12.54
C PRO A 115 -4.96 -12.28 -11.51
#